data_AF-A0A934FQ84-F1
#
_entry.id   AF-A0A934FQ84-F1
#
_cell.length_a   1.000
_cell.length_b   1.000
_cell.length_c   1.000
_cell.angle_alpha   90.00
_cell.angle_beta   90.00
_cell.angle_gamma   90.00
#
_symmetry.space_group_name_H-M   'P 1'
#
loop_
_entity.id
_entity.type
_entity.pdbx_description
1 polymer ?
#
loop_
_entity_poly.entity_id
_entity_poly.type
_entity_poly.pdbx_seq_one_letter_code
_entity_poly.pdbx_strand_id
1 'polypeptide(L)'
;MSFRVDPAQPTPPSQQIVEAILDLVASGTLVAGDRLPSVRQMAEDALVNPNTVGRAYRDLEWLGVAVGRNGSGVFVTTDGPRLARERRREATREAFALALQHALRAGHEAGELLKIFDALAAVPSRTGGER
;
A
#
# COMPACT_ATOMS: atom_id res chain seq x y z
N MET A 1 -14.63 -0.24 7.89
CA MET A 1 -13.39 -0.47 7.14
C MET A 1 -12.37 -0.96 8.15
N SER A 2 -12.05 -2.25 8.20
CA SER A 2 -11.09 -2.78 9.17
C SER A 2 -9.69 -2.65 8.58
N PHE A 3 -8.78 -2.01 9.30
CA PHE A 3 -7.36 -1.98 8.97
C PHE A 3 -6.68 -3.02 9.86
N ARG A 4 -5.92 -3.94 9.26
CA ARG A 4 -5.13 -4.92 10.01
C ARG A 4 -3.66 -4.69 9.73
N VAL A 5 -2.88 -4.61 10.80
CA VAL A 5 -1.41 -4.61 10.75
C VAL A 5 -0.94 -5.97 11.22
N ASP A 6 -0.03 -6.58 10.48
CA ASP A 6 0.57 -7.86 10.83
C ASP A 6 1.91 -7.63 11.55
N PRO A 7 2.01 -7.94 12.86
CA PRO A 7 3.25 -7.75 13.60
C PRO A 7 4.35 -8.75 13.23
N ALA A 8 4.03 -9.83 12.52
CA ALA A 8 5.01 -10.83 12.08
C ALA A 8 5.74 -10.42 10.79
N GLN A 9 5.20 -9.43 10.06
CA GLN A 9 5.84 -8.93 8.85
C GLN A 9 7.08 -8.08 9.19
N PRO A 10 8.17 -8.21 8.41
CA PRO A 10 9.37 -7.37 8.60
C PRO A 10 9.10 -5.89 8.30
N THR A 11 8.03 -5.57 7.58
CA THR A 11 7.62 -4.19 7.29
C THR A 11 7.11 -3.50 8.55
N PRO A 12 7.61 -2.31 8.91
CA PRO A 12 7.16 -1.59 10.10
C PRO A 12 5.64 -1.29 10.08
N PRO A 13 4.95 -1.35 11.24
CA PRO A 13 3.52 -1.04 11.35
C PRO A 13 3.07 0.26 10.69
N SER A 14 3.85 1.35 10.82
CA SER A 14 3.51 2.63 10.19
C SER A 14 3.51 2.53 8.67
N GLN A 15 4.45 1.78 8.11
CA GLN A 15 4.54 1.59 6.66
C GLN A 15 3.41 0.68 6.18
N GLN A 16 3.04 -0.37 6.92
CA GLN A 16 1.88 -1.20 6.58
C GLN A 16 0.58 -0.37 6.49
N ILE A 17 0.39 0.62 7.36
CA ILE A 17 -0.76 1.55 7.30
C ILE A 17 -0.70 2.43 6.05
N VAL A 18 0.48 2.98 5.72
CA VAL A 18 0.68 3.76 4.49
C VAL A 18 0.30 2.92 3.27
N GLU A 19 0.83 1.71 3.16
CA GLU A 19 0.59 0.78 2.06
C GLU A 19 -0.92 0.45 1.94
N ALA A 20 -1.58 0.13 3.05
CA ALA A 20 -3.01 -0.14 3.06
C ALA A 20 -3.84 1.06 2.56
N ILE A 21 -3.52 2.28 2.99
CA ILE A 21 -4.23 3.47 2.53
C ILE A 21 -3.95 3.74 1.05
N LEU A 22 -2.71 3.56 0.59
CA LEU A 22 -2.36 3.67 -0.83
C LEU A 22 -3.15 2.68 -1.69
N ASP A 23 -3.33 1.44 -1.24
CA ASP A 23 -4.10 0.42 -1.97
C ASP A 23 -5.59 0.79 -2.06
N LEU A 24 -6.16 1.30 -0.96
CA LEU A 24 -7.55 1.77 -0.92
C LEU A 24 -7.78 2.99 -1.82
N VAL A 25 -6.83 3.93 -1.85
CA VAL A 25 -6.90 5.11 -2.72
C VAL A 25 -6.66 4.74 -4.18
N ALA A 26 -5.72 3.84 -4.47
CA ALA A 26 -5.41 3.40 -5.82
C ALA A 26 -6.57 2.60 -6.46
N SER A 27 -7.23 1.75 -5.66
CA SER A 27 -8.42 0.99 -6.06
C SER A 27 -9.66 1.87 -6.22
N GLY A 28 -9.66 3.09 -5.69
CA GLY A 28 -10.81 4.00 -5.71
C GLY A 28 -11.83 3.74 -4.60
N THR A 29 -11.49 2.89 -3.63
CA THR A 29 -12.30 2.69 -2.41
C THR A 29 -12.31 3.95 -1.55
N LEU A 30 -11.17 4.64 -1.49
CA LEU A 30 -11.06 6.00 -0.99
C LEU A 30 -10.87 6.96 -2.16
N VAL A 31 -11.69 7.99 -2.25
CA VAL A 31 -11.65 9.00 -3.31
C VAL A 31 -11.18 10.36 -2.78
N ALA A 32 -10.87 11.27 -3.69
CA ALA A 32 -10.48 12.63 -3.33
C ALA A 32 -11.54 13.30 -2.44
N GLY A 33 -11.09 13.91 -1.35
CA GLY A 33 -11.97 14.55 -0.36
C GLY A 33 -12.46 13.62 0.74
N ASP A 34 -12.28 12.30 0.63
CA ASP A 34 -12.63 11.39 1.71
C ASP A 34 -11.80 11.64 2.96
N ARG A 35 -12.45 11.53 4.11
CA ARG A 35 -11.81 11.68 5.42
C ARG A 35 -11.22 10.34 5.85
N LEU A 36 -9.93 10.34 6.17
CA LEU A 36 -9.29 9.20 6.82
C LEU A 36 -9.78 9.06 8.27
N PRO A 37 -9.75 7.84 8.85
CA PRO A 37 -10.06 7.66 10.26
C PRO A 37 -9.22 8.57 11.15
N SER A 38 -9.73 8.96 12.31
CA SER A 38 -8.91 9.72 13.26
C SER A 38 -7.71 8.88 13.72
N VAL A 39 -6.64 9.52 14.18
CA VAL A 39 -5.45 8.80 14.70
C VAL A 39 -5.83 7.78 15.78
N ARG A 40 -6.78 8.15 16.67
CA ARG A 40 -7.26 7.26 17.74
C ARG A 40 -8.08 6.10 17.18
N GLN A 41 -9.06 6.39 16.33
CA GLN A 41 -9.87 5.36 15.69
C GLN A 41 -8.98 4.36 14.94
N MET A 42 -7.98 4.87 14.22
CA MET A 42 -7.11 4.01 13.46
C MET A 42 -6.18 3.16 14.31
N ALA A 43 -5.69 3.72 15.40
CA ALA A 43 -4.88 2.99 16.37
C ALA A 43 -5.68 1.84 17.00
N GLU A 44 -6.95 2.08 17.32
CA GLU A 44 -7.87 1.08 17.86
C GLU A 44 -8.19 -0.01 16.82
N ASP A 45 -8.59 0.39 15.61
CA ASP A 45 -8.96 -0.55 14.55
C ASP A 45 -7.80 -1.46 14.14
N ALA A 46 -6.59 -0.90 14.04
CA ALA A 46 -5.39 -1.61 13.63
C ALA A 46 -4.59 -2.23 14.80
N LEU A 47 -5.03 -2.02 16.05
CA LEU A 47 -4.34 -2.47 17.27
C LEU A 47 -2.87 -2.03 17.34
N VAL A 48 -2.61 -0.77 17.02
CA VAL A 48 -1.25 -0.18 17.01
C VAL A 48 -1.15 1.05 17.91
N ASN A 49 0.08 1.47 18.21
CA ASN A 49 0.31 2.72 18.94
C ASN A 49 -0.18 3.96 18.13
N PRO A 50 -0.91 4.92 18.73
CA PRO A 50 -1.31 6.16 18.06
C PRO A 50 -0.17 6.95 17.39
N ASN A 51 1.03 6.91 17.95
CA ASN A 51 2.21 7.55 17.36
C ASN A 51 2.61 6.89 16.03
N THR A 52 2.39 5.59 15.89
CA THR A 52 2.61 4.83 14.65
C THR A 52 1.69 5.32 13.54
N VAL A 53 0.40 5.50 13.86
CA VAL A 53 -0.57 6.07 12.93
C VAL A 53 -0.20 7.51 12.57
N GLY A 54 0.14 8.32 13.57
CA GLY A 54 0.57 9.70 13.34
C GLY A 54 1.81 9.81 12.45
N ARG A 55 2.73 8.83 12.51
CA ARG A 55 3.81 8.72 11.55
C ARG A 55 3.31 8.35 10.15
N ALA A 56 2.46 7.33 10.03
CA ALA A 56 1.89 6.93 8.75
C ALA A 56 1.15 8.08 8.04
N TYR A 57 0.38 8.88 8.79
CA TYR A 57 -0.34 10.02 8.23
C TYR A 57 0.60 11.13 7.76
N ARG A 58 1.67 11.41 8.51
CA ARG A 58 2.72 12.34 8.05
C ARG A 58 3.41 11.85 6.79
N ASP A 59 3.66 10.54 6.69
CA ASP A 59 4.26 9.97 5.47
C ASP A 59 3.30 10.13 4.29
N LEU A 60 1.99 9.87 4.45
CA LEU A 60 0.98 10.10 3.41
C LEU A 60 0.84 11.58 3.01
N GLU A 61 0.98 12.50 3.96
CA GLU A 61 1.02 13.94 3.70
C GLU A 61 2.28 14.33 2.91
N TRP A 62 3.45 13.79 3.29
CA TRP A 62 4.70 14.00 2.56
C TRP A 62 4.65 13.45 1.13
N LEU A 63 3.94 12.34 0.93
CA LEU A 63 3.66 11.77 -0.38
C LEU A 63 2.65 12.60 -1.21
N GLY A 64 1.98 13.58 -0.60
CA GLY A 64 0.94 14.39 -1.23
C GLY A 64 -0.40 13.65 -1.43
N VAL A 65 -0.54 12.44 -0.89
CA VAL A 65 -1.75 11.62 -1.04
C VAL A 65 -2.85 12.04 -0.07
N ALA A 66 -2.46 12.51 1.11
CA ALA A 66 -3.36 13.02 2.13
C ALA A 66 -2.97 14.45 2.55
N VAL A 67 -3.89 15.15 3.19
CA VAL A 67 -3.66 16.47 3.76
C VAL A 67 -4.40 16.63 5.08
N GLY A 68 -3.68 17.05 6.11
CA GLY A 68 -4.25 17.48 7.38
C GLY A 68 -4.95 18.84 7.24
N ARG A 69 -6.15 18.93 7.81
CA ARG A 69 -6.89 20.18 7.97
C ARG A 69 -7.08 20.45 9.46
N ASN A 70 -6.61 21.60 9.93
CA ASN A 70 -6.66 21.98 11.35
C ASN A 70 -8.07 21.78 11.94
N GLY A 71 -8.15 21.01 13.02
CA GLY A 71 -9.40 20.68 13.72
C GLY A 71 -10.38 19.78 12.95
N SER A 72 -10.13 19.50 11.67
CA SER A 72 -11.07 18.80 10.78
C SER A 72 -10.64 17.36 10.47
N GLY A 73 -9.36 17.02 10.68
CA GLY A 73 -8.81 15.68 10.45
C GLY A 73 -7.99 15.61 9.17
N VAL A 74 -7.74 14.39 8.67
CA VAL A 74 -6.90 14.13 7.50
C VAL A 74 -7.77 13.66 6.34
N PHE A 75 -7.51 14.17 5.14
CA PHE A 75 -8.33 13.93 3.96
C PHE A 75 -7.48 13.52 2.75
N VAL A 76 -8.02 12.69 1.87
CA VAL A 76 -7.38 12.36 0.59
C VAL A 76 -7.36 13.59 -0.31
N THR A 77 -6.22 13.90 -0.92
CA THR A 77 -6.06 15.05 -1.81
C THR A 77 -6.68 14.79 -3.19
N THR A 78 -6.88 15.85 -3.97
CA THR A 78 -7.33 15.73 -5.38
C THR A 78 -6.37 14.88 -6.21
N ASP A 79 -5.06 15.04 -6.00
CA ASP A 79 -4.02 14.26 -6.67
C ASP A 79 -3.82 12.85 -6.08
N GLY A 80 -4.38 12.57 -4.90
CA GLY A 80 -4.18 11.34 -4.14
C GLY A 80 -4.39 10.06 -4.95
N PRO A 81 -5.50 9.88 -5.67
CA PRO A 81 -5.74 8.72 -6.53
C PRO A 81 -4.66 8.51 -7.61
N ARG A 82 -4.19 9.59 -8.24
CA ARG A 82 -3.14 9.52 -9.27
C ARG A 82 -1.81 9.14 -8.64
N LEU A 83 -1.42 9.82 -7.56
CA LEU A 83 -0.16 9.59 -6.84
C LEU A 83 -0.10 8.17 -6.25
N ALA A 84 -1.20 7.68 -5.67
CA ALA A 84 -1.26 6.32 -5.15
C ALA A 84 -1.04 5.30 -6.27
N ARG A 85 -1.71 5.45 -7.42
CA ARG A 85 -1.50 4.57 -8.58
C ARG A 85 -0.07 4.61 -9.10
N GLU A 86 0.53 5.79 -9.20
CA GLU A 86 1.94 5.93 -9.59
C GLU A 86 2.87 5.19 -8.62
N ARG A 87 2.66 5.34 -7.32
CA ARG A 87 3.43 4.64 -6.28
C ARG A 87 3.27 3.11 -6.37
N ARG A 88 2.06 2.60 -6.61
CA ARG A 88 1.84 1.16 -6.79
C ARG A 88 2.52 0.63 -8.06
N ARG A 89 2.50 1.39 -9.15
CA ARG A 89 3.21 1.02 -10.39
C ARG A 89 4.71 0.97 -10.17
N GLU A 90 5.27 1.93 -9.43
CA GLU A 90 6.70 1.95 -9.13
C GLU A 90 7.10 0.79 -8.21
N ALA A 91 6.35 0.53 -7.15
CA ALA A 91 6.58 -0.64 -6.29
C ALA A 91 6.52 -1.96 -7.08
N THR A 92 5.61 -2.07 -8.06
CA THR A 92 5.56 -3.23 -8.97
C THR A 92 6.85 -3.32 -9.78
N ARG A 93 7.31 -2.22 -10.38
CA ARG A 93 8.56 -2.21 -11.16
C ARG A 93 9.77 -2.60 -10.33
N GLU A 94 9.89 -2.08 -9.11
CA GLU A 94 10.97 -2.42 -8.18
C GLU A 94 10.97 -3.91 -7.84
N ALA A 95 9.80 -4.48 -7.52
CA ALA A 95 9.65 -5.90 -7.24
C ALA A 95 10.04 -6.77 -8.44
N PHE A 96 9.60 -6.41 -9.64
CA PHE A 96 9.98 -7.11 -10.87
C PHE A 96 11.46 -6.97 -11.19
N ALA A 97 12.06 -5.80 -10.97
CA ALA A 97 13.49 -5.58 -11.17
C ALA A 97 14.32 -6.48 -10.22
N LEU A 98 13.92 -6.58 -8.95
CA LEU A 98 14.56 -7.47 -7.99
C LEU A 98 14.42 -8.95 -8.41
N ALA A 99 13.21 -9.37 -8.81
CA ALA A 99 12.97 -10.74 -9.28
C ALA A 99 13.83 -11.07 -10.53
N LEU A 100 13.92 -10.15 -11.48
CA LEU A 100 14.76 -10.29 -12.67
C LEU A 100 16.24 -10.42 -12.30
N GLN A 101 16.73 -9.61 -11.35
CA GLN A 101 18.12 -9.73 -10.88
C GLN A 101 18.41 -11.10 -10.26
N HIS A 102 17.49 -11.65 -9.46
CA HIS A 102 17.64 -13.00 -8.92
C HIS A 102 17.67 -14.07 -10.01
N ALA A 103 16.78 -13.96 -11.00
CA ALA A 103 16.70 -14.92 -12.09
C ALA A 103 17.95 -14.93 -12.97
N LEU A 104 18.45 -13.74 -13.34
CA LEU A 104 19.68 -13.62 -14.12
C LEU A 104 20.90 -14.21 -13.36
N ARG A 105 20.96 -14.02 -12.03
CA ARG A 105 22.01 -14.62 -11.19
C ARG A 105 21.90 -16.15 -11.10
N ALA A 106 20.71 -16.70 -11.23
CA ALA A 106 20.47 -18.14 -11.29
C ALA A 106 20.76 -18.73 -12.68
N GLY A 107 21.09 -17.89 -13.68
CA GLY A 107 21.37 -18.31 -15.05
C GLY A 107 20.12 -18.47 -15.92
N HIS A 108 18.97 -17.96 -15.48
CA HIS A 108 17.75 -18.04 -16.28
C HIS A 108 17.81 -17.13 -17.50
N GLU A 109 17.39 -17.67 -18.63
CA GLU A 109 17.16 -16.88 -19.84
C GLU A 109 15.79 -16.18 -19.80
N ALA A 110 15.65 -15.09 -20.56
CA ALA A 110 14.40 -14.31 -20.60
C ALA A 110 13.17 -15.17 -20.98
N GLY A 111 13.34 -16.18 -21.85
CA GLY A 111 12.27 -17.09 -22.23
C GLY A 111 11.80 -18.00 -21.10
N GLU A 112 12.68 -18.38 -20.17
CA GLU A 112 12.30 -19.17 -18.98
C GLU A 112 11.49 -18.32 -17.99
N LEU A 113 11.86 -17.04 -17.84
CA LEU A 113 11.15 -16.11 -16.98
C LEU A 113 9.72 -15.86 -17.44
N LEU A 114 9.48 -15.77 -18.75
CA LEU A 114 8.13 -15.65 -19.30
C LEU A 114 7.28 -16.89 -18.99
N LYS A 115 7.86 -18.09 -19.08
CA LYS A 115 7.16 -19.33 -18.70
C LYS A 115 6.81 -19.37 -17.22
N ILE A 116 7.72 -18.91 -16.35
CA ILE A 116 7.47 -18.79 -14.91
C ILE A 116 6.34 -17.79 -14.65
N PHE A 117 6.37 -16.63 -15.31
CA PHE A 117 5.31 -15.63 -15.21
C PHE A 117 3.96 -16.19 -15.63
N ASP A 118 3.86 -16.83 -16.80
CA ASP A 118 2.61 -17.43 -17.30
C ASP A 118 2.06 -18.49 -16.33
N ALA A 119 2.95 -19.33 -15.79
CA ALA A 119 2.57 -20.34 -14.80
C ALA A 119 2.02 -19.72 -13.51
N LEU A 120 2.63 -18.63 -13.02
CA LEU A 120 2.16 -17.91 -11.84
C LEU A 120 0.86 -17.13 -12.10
N ALA A 121 0.71 -16.52 -13.27
CA ALA A 121 -0.49 -15.79 -13.67
C ALA A 121 -1.70 -16.71 -13.88
N ALA A 122 -1.47 -17.99 -14.17
CA ALA A 122 -2.51 -19.01 -14.27
C ALA A 122 -3.07 -19.46 -12.89
N VAL A 123 -2.41 -19.13 -11.78
CA VAL A 123 -2.93 -19.39 -10.43
C VAL A 123 -3.95 -18.30 -10.09
N PRO A 124 -5.24 -18.62 -9.87
CA PRO A 124 -6.22 -17.62 -9.46
C PRO A 124 -5.81 -17.03 -8.11
N SER A 125 -5.54 -15.73 -8.09
CA SER A 125 -5.16 -14.98 -6.89
C SER A 125 -6.28 -15.06 -5.84
N ARG A 126 -6.01 -15.77 -4.75
CA ARG A 126 -6.83 -15.75 -3.52
C ARG A 126 -6.63 -14.41 -2.81
N THR A 127 -7.18 -13.35 -3.36
CA THR A 127 -7.24 -12.05 -2.70
C THR A 127 -8.49 -11.30 -3.18
N GLY A 128 -9.65 -11.80 -2.74
CA GLY A 128 -10.94 -11.11 -2.81
C GLY A 128 -11.57 -11.22 -1.43
N GLY A 129 -11.89 -10.06 -0.84
CA GLY A 129 -12.21 -9.86 0.58
C GLY A 129 -13.14 -10.88 1.21
N GLU A 130 -12.73 -11.33 2.41
CA GLU A 130 -13.68 -11.78 3.41
C GLU A 130 -14.62 -10.61 3.74
N ARG A 131 -15.91 -10.97 3.77
CA ARG A 131 -17.07 -10.08 3.82
C ARG A 131 -17.18 -9.31 5.13
#